data_AF-A0A655R9X7-F1
#
_entry.id   AF-A0A655R9X7-F1
#
_cell.length_a   1.000
_cell.length_b   1.000
_cell.length_c   1.000
_cell.angle_alpha   90.00
_cell.angle_beta   90.00
_cell.angle_gamma   90.00
#
_symmetry.space_group_name_H-M   'P 1'
#
loop_
_entity.id
_entity.type
_entity.pdbx_description
1 polymer ?
#
loop_
_entity_poly.entity_id
_entity_poly.type
_entity_poly.pdbx_seq_one_letter_code
_entity_poly.pdbx_strand_id
1 'polypeptide(L)'
;MHAVVREAQLDIDKFYQMVSDLRNTFSLRKRRPTMQALANPCEISQLAMFINFEHDPTSELSGKALKVDLKNIDIFSFGAEQKCLVGSVDLVYRNSWQEVRTLHFEGQTAMLDALKTVLGKMHQDALPPESVDVFCYSKNLRGVMRNLVYQLLAECIDLRLKPMEQEKRRRFKALRMGDQMYGLFFERRGVSVQKLENSVDFYRSISTNKLKGSPLLMLDRDQDYPLPAVVDSFASEGLVQFFFEDTEKGFNIYVLDEANRVEVYHQFNGEKDEMIASVNSFYTSMLDDSNKLGAKSINFNLPQYYQIIHPEEGETYVVPYRNDSAVYSKPSQVVNA
;
A
#
# COMPACT_ATOMS: atom_id res chain seq x y z
N MET A 1 -21.81 -27.03 33.99
CA MET A 1 -22.40 -26.55 32.72
C MET A 1 -21.60 -27.18 31.59
N HIS A 2 -22.07 -28.30 31.06
CA HIS A 2 -21.51 -28.94 29.89
C HIS A 2 -21.97 -28.14 28.66
N ALA A 3 -21.14 -27.21 28.20
CA ALA A 3 -21.33 -26.61 26.89
C ALA A 3 -20.91 -27.64 25.84
N VAL A 4 -21.90 -28.13 25.11
CA VAL A 4 -21.76 -29.07 24.00
C VAL A 4 -20.89 -28.42 22.92
N VAL A 5 -19.68 -28.94 22.71
CA VAL A 5 -18.87 -28.64 21.52
C VAL A 5 -19.50 -29.41 20.36
N ARG A 6 -20.39 -28.74 19.62
CA ARG A 6 -20.82 -29.18 18.30
C ARG A 6 -19.78 -28.68 17.30
N GLU A 7 -18.97 -29.61 16.78
CA GLU A 7 -18.17 -29.45 15.56
C GLU A 7 -17.21 -28.24 15.49
N ALA A 8 -16.51 -27.89 16.57
CA ALA A 8 -15.36 -27.01 16.45
C ALA A 8 -14.14 -27.85 16.00
N GLN A 9 -13.69 -27.70 14.76
CA GLN A 9 -12.39 -28.21 14.25
C GLN A 9 -11.17 -27.47 14.86
N LEU A 10 -11.28 -27.02 16.11
CA LEU A 10 -10.25 -26.22 16.76
C LEU A 10 -9.33 -27.14 17.57
N ASP A 11 -8.06 -27.18 17.16
CA ASP A 11 -6.99 -27.92 17.82
C ASP A 11 -6.83 -27.43 19.27
N ILE A 12 -6.97 -28.35 20.23
CA ILE A 12 -6.98 -28.02 21.67
C ILE A 12 -5.64 -27.45 22.13
N ASP A 13 -4.53 -27.86 21.52
CA ASP A 13 -3.20 -27.35 21.86
C ASP A 13 -3.04 -25.92 21.36
N LYS A 14 -3.56 -25.60 20.17
CA LYS A 14 -3.62 -24.21 19.67
C LYS A 14 -4.45 -23.33 20.61
N PHE A 15 -5.59 -23.84 21.09
CA PHE A 15 -6.44 -23.10 22.03
C PHE A 15 -5.72 -22.82 23.35
N TYR A 16 -5.07 -23.82 23.96
CA TYR A 16 -4.31 -23.61 25.19
C TYR A 16 -3.15 -22.65 25.01
N GLN A 17 -2.47 -22.72 23.87
CA GLN A 17 -1.42 -21.76 23.53
C GLN A 17 -1.98 -20.34 23.44
N MET A 18 -3.10 -20.14 22.75
CA MET A 18 -3.73 -18.83 22.63
C MET A 18 -4.15 -18.25 23.99
N VAL A 19 -4.73 -19.08 24.86
CA VAL A 19 -5.07 -18.67 26.23
C VAL A 19 -3.83 -18.26 27.02
N SER A 20 -2.72 -18.98 26.87
CA SER A 20 -1.44 -18.63 27.50
C SER A 20 -0.90 -17.30 26.98
N ASP A 21 -0.87 -17.12 25.66
CA ASP A 21 -0.38 -15.91 25.01
C ASP A 21 -1.22 -14.69 25.40
N LEU A 22 -2.55 -14.81 25.42
CA LEU A 22 -3.46 -13.76 25.87
C LEU A 22 -3.23 -13.41 27.35
N ARG A 23 -3.09 -14.42 28.22
CA ARG A 23 -2.83 -14.22 29.66
C ARG A 23 -1.50 -13.51 29.92
N ASN A 24 -0.46 -13.83 29.14
CA ASN A 24 0.87 -13.25 29.29
C ASN A 24 0.92 -11.82 28.75
N THR A 25 0.13 -11.52 27.71
CA THR A 25 0.09 -10.19 27.08
C THR A 25 -0.76 -9.20 27.89
N PHE A 26 -1.94 -9.62 28.35
CA PHE A 26 -2.91 -8.73 29.00
C PHE A 26 -3.01 -9.00 30.51
N SER A 27 -2.23 -8.25 31.28
CA SER A 27 -2.30 -8.30 32.75
C SER A 27 -3.68 -7.90 33.29
N LEU A 28 -4.24 -8.73 34.18
CA LEU A 28 -5.50 -8.47 34.88
C LEU A 28 -5.38 -7.35 35.92
N ARG A 29 -4.19 -7.15 36.48
CA ARG A 29 -3.92 -6.16 37.53
C ARG A 29 -3.31 -4.88 36.94
N LYS A 30 -4.07 -4.13 36.13
CA LYS A 30 -3.68 -2.75 35.77
C LYS A 30 -4.41 -1.73 36.64
N ARG A 31 -3.79 -0.56 36.78
CA ARG A 31 -4.35 0.58 37.53
C ARG A 31 -5.61 1.06 36.83
N ARG A 32 -6.58 1.54 37.61
CA ARG A 32 -7.76 2.23 37.06
C ARG A 32 -7.30 3.43 36.24
N PRO A 33 -7.99 3.77 35.12
CA PRO A 33 -7.65 4.93 34.32
C PRO A 33 -7.72 6.20 35.18
N THR A 34 -6.78 7.12 34.96
CA THR A 34 -6.79 8.41 35.65
C THR A 34 -7.89 9.31 35.06
N MET A 35 -8.33 10.31 35.81
CA MET A 35 -9.28 11.30 35.28
C MET A 35 -8.73 12.03 34.05
N GLN A 36 -7.42 12.24 33.99
CA GLN A 36 -6.75 12.82 32.82
C GLN A 36 -6.81 11.89 31.60
N ALA A 37 -6.61 10.58 31.78
CA ALA A 37 -6.73 9.60 30.69
C ALA A 37 -8.16 9.53 30.13
N LEU A 38 -9.17 9.65 31.00
CA LEU A 38 -10.58 9.68 30.60
C LEU A 38 -11.00 11.01 29.93
N ALA A 39 -10.27 12.09 30.18
CA ALA A 39 -10.45 13.37 29.50
C ALA A 39 -9.76 13.44 28.12
N ASN A 40 -8.84 12.52 27.84
CA ASN A 40 -8.10 12.42 26.57
C ASN A 40 -8.73 11.39 25.62
N PRO A 41 -8.39 11.45 24.32
CA PRO A 41 -8.78 10.41 23.36
C PRO A 41 -8.41 9.00 23.80
N CYS A 42 -9.24 8.05 23.37
CA CYS A 42 -9.06 6.63 23.62
C CYS A 42 -7.93 6.06 22.71
N GLU A 43 -6.69 6.19 23.17
CA GLU A 43 -5.50 5.69 22.46
C GLU A 43 -5.22 4.21 22.76
N ILE A 44 -4.68 3.48 21.78
CA ILE A 44 -4.31 2.06 21.96
C ILE A 44 -3.01 1.99 22.77
N SER A 45 -3.07 1.37 23.95
CA SER A 45 -1.93 1.19 24.85
C SER A 45 -1.22 -0.16 24.68
N GLN A 46 -1.96 -1.23 24.40
CA GLN A 46 -1.42 -2.57 24.17
C GLN A 46 -2.17 -3.20 23.00
N LEU A 47 -1.45 -3.83 22.09
CA LEU A 47 -2.00 -4.46 20.90
C LEU A 47 -1.45 -5.88 20.76
N ALA A 48 -2.34 -6.84 20.54
CA ALA A 48 -1.99 -8.21 20.19
C ALA A 48 -2.74 -8.61 18.91
N MET A 49 -2.03 -9.22 17.97
CA MET A 49 -2.58 -9.76 16.73
C MET A 49 -2.35 -11.27 16.68
N PHE A 50 -3.41 -12.03 16.44
CA PHE A 50 -3.39 -13.49 16.38
C PHE A 50 -3.70 -13.91 14.94
N ILE A 51 -2.72 -14.53 14.29
CA ILE A 51 -2.78 -14.89 12.88
C ILE A 51 -3.11 -16.37 12.74
N ASN A 52 -4.09 -16.67 11.89
CA ASN A 52 -4.50 -18.02 11.50
C ASN A 52 -4.87 -18.93 12.68
N PHE A 53 -5.51 -18.35 13.69
CA PHE A 53 -6.02 -19.11 14.83
C PHE A 53 -7.23 -19.97 14.44
N GLU A 54 -8.17 -19.39 13.70
CA GLU A 54 -9.40 -20.05 13.25
C GLU A 54 -9.23 -20.70 11.88
N HIS A 55 -8.74 -19.95 10.90
CA HIS A 55 -8.52 -20.44 9.55
C HIS A 55 -7.04 -20.38 9.16
N ASP A 56 -6.44 -21.54 8.89
CA ASP A 56 -5.02 -21.68 8.55
C ASP A 56 -4.83 -22.26 7.13
N PRO A 57 -4.72 -21.42 6.09
CA PRO A 57 -4.47 -21.85 4.72
C PRO A 57 -3.16 -22.65 4.58
N THR A 58 -2.20 -22.45 5.49
CA THR A 58 -0.91 -23.14 5.42
C THR A 58 -1.03 -24.64 5.67
N SER A 59 -2.14 -25.11 6.25
CA SER A 59 -2.37 -26.52 6.53
C SER A 59 -2.54 -27.38 5.27
N GLU A 60 -2.96 -26.76 4.17
CA GLU A 60 -3.11 -27.40 2.85
C GLU A 60 -1.78 -27.49 2.08
N LEU A 61 -0.74 -26.77 2.52
CA LEU A 61 0.57 -26.79 1.87
C LEU A 61 1.20 -28.18 2.03
N SER A 62 1.56 -28.79 0.90
CA SER A 62 2.19 -30.12 0.86
C SER A 62 3.51 -30.14 0.08
N GLY A 63 4.44 -30.97 0.57
CA GLY A 63 5.64 -31.44 -0.14
C GLY A 63 6.48 -30.38 -0.84
N LYS A 64 6.21 -30.15 -2.13
CA LYS A 64 6.99 -29.25 -3.01
C LYS A 64 6.79 -27.76 -2.67
N ALA A 65 5.61 -27.38 -2.18
CA ALA A 65 5.31 -26.00 -1.79
C ALA A 65 6.09 -25.55 -0.54
N LEU A 66 6.64 -26.47 0.26
CA LEU A 66 7.45 -26.15 1.44
C LEU A 66 8.95 -26.00 1.14
N LYS A 67 9.39 -26.37 -0.08
CA LYS A 67 10.78 -26.20 -0.53
C LYS A 67 11.02 -24.81 -1.15
N VAL A 68 10.46 -23.78 -0.53
CA VAL A 68 10.59 -22.39 -0.99
C VAL A 68 11.75 -21.74 -0.24
N ASP A 69 12.52 -20.90 -0.93
CA ASP A 69 13.55 -20.09 -0.29
C ASP A 69 12.89 -19.12 0.70
N LEU A 70 13.15 -19.32 1.98
CA LEU A 70 12.56 -18.57 3.09
C LEU A 70 12.95 -17.08 3.07
N LYS A 71 14.01 -16.70 2.34
CA LYS A 71 14.47 -15.31 2.29
C LYS A 71 13.55 -14.37 1.50
N ASN A 72 12.88 -14.88 0.47
CA ASN A 72 12.06 -14.08 -0.45
C ASN A 72 10.61 -14.59 -0.54
N ILE A 73 10.10 -15.11 0.58
CA ILE A 73 8.75 -15.65 0.64
C ILE A 73 7.73 -14.53 0.85
N ASP A 74 6.78 -14.40 -0.09
CA ASP A 74 5.61 -13.55 0.07
C ASP A 74 4.47 -14.38 0.68
N ILE A 75 4.12 -14.08 1.93
CA ILE A 75 3.03 -14.75 2.66
C ILE A 75 1.64 -14.25 2.24
N PHE A 76 1.56 -13.08 1.61
CA PHE A 76 0.31 -12.50 1.14
C PHE A 76 0.02 -12.88 -0.30
N SER A 77 1.05 -13.23 -1.08
CA SER A 77 0.91 -13.78 -2.43
C SER A 77 1.83 -14.99 -2.67
N PHE A 78 1.43 -16.15 -2.14
CA PHE A 78 2.27 -17.33 -2.10
C PHE A 78 2.10 -18.25 -3.32
N GLY A 79 3.24 -18.60 -3.93
CA GLY A 79 3.33 -19.64 -4.98
C GLY A 79 2.72 -19.22 -6.33
N ALA A 80 2.66 -20.17 -7.26
CA ALA A 80 2.14 -19.92 -8.61
C ALA A 80 0.66 -19.53 -8.63
N GLU A 81 -0.11 -20.00 -7.65
CA GLU A 81 -1.53 -19.68 -7.50
C GLU A 81 -1.77 -18.33 -6.80
N GLN A 82 -0.70 -17.63 -6.37
CA GLN A 82 -0.79 -16.31 -5.73
C GLN A 82 -1.80 -16.31 -4.58
N LYS A 83 -1.67 -17.28 -3.67
CA LYS A 83 -2.62 -17.46 -2.55
C LYS A 83 -2.17 -16.67 -1.32
N CYS A 84 -3.09 -15.97 -0.67
CA CYS A 84 -2.82 -15.39 0.65
C CYS A 84 -2.76 -16.51 1.69
N LEU A 85 -1.64 -16.60 2.41
CA LEU A 85 -1.47 -17.59 3.49
C LEU A 85 -2.05 -17.10 4.82
N VAL A 86 -2.51 -15.85 4.90
CA VAL A 86 -3.22 -15.30 6.06
C VAL A 86 -4.72 -15.48 5.83
N GLY A 87 -5.31 -16.47 6.49
CA GLY A 87 -6.73 -16.81 6.39
C GLY A 87 -7.60 -16.12 7.45
N SER A 88 -7.08 -15.95 8.66
CA SER A 88 -7.78 -15.23 9.74
C SER A 88 -6.85 -14.32 10.53
N VAL A 89 -7.39 -13.20 11.00
CA VAL A 89 -6.70 -12.24 11.87
C VAL A 89 -7.63 -11.85 13.01
N ASP A 90 -7.22 -12.14 14.24
CA ASP A 90 -7.89 -11.64 15.44
C ASP A 90 -7.06 -10.54 16.08
N LEU A 91 -7.69 -9.41 16.39
CA LEU A 91 -7.07 -8.31 17.13
C LEU A 91 -7.63 -8.25 18.53
N VAL A 92 -6.74 -8.19 19.51
CA VAL A 92 -7.07 -7.84 20.89
C VAL A 92 -6.26 -6.61 21.24
N TYR A 93 -6.92 -5.55 21.70
CA TYR A 93 -6.21 -4.36 22.15
C TYR A 93 -6.82 -3.79 23.42
N ARG A 94 -5.97 -3.10 24.17
CA ARG A 94 -6.35 -2.34 25.35
C ARG A 94 -6.10 -0.87 25.13
N ASN A 95 -7.09 -0.03 25.44
CA ASN A 95 -6.96 1.42 25.31
C ASN A 95 -6.54 2.13 26.61
N SER A 96 -6.31 3.44 26.53
CA SER A 96 -5.98 4.34 27.65
C SER A 96 -7.06 4.38 28.74
N TRP A 97 -8.31 4.03 28.41
CA TRP A 97 -9.43 3.89 29.35
C TRP A 97 -9.49 2.50 30.02
N GLN A 98 -8.51 1.63 29.74
CA GLN A 98 -8.43 0.25 30.20
C GLN A 98 -9.54 -0.68 29.67
N GLU A 99 -10.26 -0.29 28.62
CA GLU A 99 -11.18 -1.21 27.93
C GLU A 99 -10.38 -2.17 27.05
N VAL A 100 -10.79 -3.44 27.06
CA VAL A 100 -10.27 -4.47 26.16
C VAL A 100 -11.28 -4.67 25.05
N ARG A 101 -10.81 -4.63 23.80
CA ARG A 101 -11.64 -4.81 22.61
C ARG A 101 -11.06 -5.95 21.78
N THR A 102 -11.96 -6.74 21.21
CA THR A 102 -11.64 -7.86 20.34
C THR A 102 -12.29 -7.64 18.98
N LEU A 103 -11.57 -7.93 17.90
CA LEU A 103 -12.05 -7.83 16.52
C LEU A 103 -11.58 -9.08 15.76
N HIS A 104 -12.38 -9.57 14.84
CA HIS A 104 -12.09 -10.74 14.02
C HIS A 104 -12.23 -10.37 12.54
N PHE A 105 -11.31 -10.86 11.72
CA PHE A 105 -11.27 -10.68 10.28
C PHE A 105 -10.93 -12.01 9.61
N GLU A 106 -11.62 -12.31 8.52
CA GLU A 106 -11.45 -13.54 7.75
C GLU A 106 -11.46 -13.23 6.24
N GLY A 107 -10.82 -14.09 5.46
CA GLY A 107 -10.80 -14.03 4.00
C GLY A 107 -9.52 -13.42 3.43
N GLN A 108 -9.47 -13.29 2.10
CA GLN A 108 -8.26 -12.89 1.38
C GLN A 108 -7.75 -11.49 1.75
N THR A 109 -8.64 -10.59 2.20
CA THR A 109 -8.30 -9.22 2.63
C THR A 109 -8.21 -9.06 4.15
N ALA A 110 -8.28 -10.14 4.94
CA ALA A 110 -8.33 -10.08 6.41
C ALA A 110 -7.22 -9.21 7.02
N MET A 111 -5.99 -9.34 6.51
CA MET A 111 -4.86 -8.53 6.97
C MET A 111 -5.04 -7.04 6.65
N LEU A 112 -5.53 -6.70 5.46
CA LEU A 112 -5.78 -5.29 5.08
C LEU A 112 -6.86 -4.67 5.95
N ASP A 113 -7.96 -5.40 6.17
CA ASP A 113 -9.08 -4.93 6.97
C ASP A 113 -8.69 -4.77 8.44
N ALA A 114 -7.89 -5.70 8.97
CA ALA A 114 -7.30 -5.60 10.31
C ALA A 114 -6.39 -4.36 10.44
N LEU A 115 -5.45 -4.16 9.50
CA LEU A 115 -4.56 -3.00 9.49
C LEU A 115 -5.36 -1.69 9.41
N LYS A 116 -6.27 -1.57 8.43
CA LYS A 116 -7.14 -0.39 8.29
C LYS A 116 -7.88 -0.08 9.58
N THR A 117 -8.44 -1.10 10.22
CA THR A 117 -9.25 -0.93 11.44
C THR A 117 -8.41 -0.49 12.64
N VAL A 118 -7.23 -1.08 12.84
CA VAL A 118 -6.38 -0.73 13.99
C VAL A 118 -5.68 0.62 13.79
N LEU A 119 -5.17 0.90 12.59
CA LEU A 119 -4.49 2.15 12.27
C LEU A 119 -5.47 3.32 12.22
N GLY A 120 -6.74 3.07 11.86
CA GLY A 120 -7.83 4.05 11.94
C GLY A 120 -8.17 4.47 13.37
N LYS A 121 -7.78 3.68 14.38
CA LYS A 121 -7.95 4.01 15.82
C LYS A 121 -6.76 4.75 16.42
N MET A 122 -5.66 4.87 15.68
CA MET A 122 -4.51 5.68 16.05
C MET A 122 -4.67 7.06 15.40
N HIS A 123 -4.23 8.12 16.07
CA HIS A 123 -4.12 9.45 15.47
C HIS A 123 -2.67 9.85 15.25
N GLN A 124 -2.44 10.88 14.43
CA GLN A 124 -1.10 11.43 14.26
C GLN A 124 -0.63 12.01 15.60
N ASP A 125 0.69 11.94 15.85
CA ASP A 125 1.31 12.44 17.08
C ASP A 125 0.87 11.71 18.37
N ALA A 126 0.08 10.63 18.26
CA ALA A 126 -0.21 9.77 19.40
C ALA A 126 1.05 9.04 19.84
N LEU A 127 1.09 8.66 21.11
CA LEU A 127 2.17 7.78 21.58
C LEU A 127 2.01 6.40 20.92
N PRO A 128 3.11 5.75 20.51
CA PRO A 128 3.05 4.38 20.07
C PRO A 128 2.54 3.48 21.22
N PRO A 129 1.86 2.37 20.92
CA PRO A 129 1.47 1.41 21.94
C PRO A 129 2.67 0.97 22.78
N GLU A 130 2.48 0.81 24.09
CA GLU A 130 3.50 0.32 25.03
C GLU A 130 4.00 -1.07 24.63
N SER A 131 3.10 -1.90 24.10
CA SER A 131 3.42 -3.23 23.58
C SER A 131 2.61 -3.55 22.33
N VAL A 132 3.29 -4.16 21.36
CA VAL A 132 2.70 -4.72 20.15
C VAL A 132 3.20 -6.16 20.02
N ASP A 133 2.30 -7.12 20.13
CA ASP A 133 2.61 -8.54 20.10
C ASP A 133 1.92 -9.20 18.90
N VAL A 134 2.64 -10.06 18.18
CA VAL A 134 2.08 -10.83 17.06
C VAL A 134 2.30 -12.31 17.34
N PHE A 135 1.21 -13.06 17.33
CA PHE A 135 1.17 -14.50 17.49
C PHE A 135 0.67 -15.12 16.19
N CYS A 136 1.21 -16.26 15.81
CA CYS A 136 0.79 -17.01 14.62
C CYS A 136 0.49 -18.44 15.03
N TYR A 137 -0.58 -19.04 14.51
CA TYR A 137 -1.04 -20.40 14.83
C TYR A 137 -1.08 -21.30 13.58
N SER A 138 -0.41 -20.87 12.53
CA SER A 138 -0.23 -21.66 11.32
C SER A 138 0.59 -22.92 11.57
N LYS A 139 0.18 -24.00 10.91
CA LYS A 139 0.88 -25.28 10.91
C LYS A 139 2.25 -25.17 10.25
N ASN A 140 2.33 -24.45 9.13
CA ASN A 140 3.57 -24.23 8.37
C ASN A 140 3.96 -22.75 8.39
N LEU A 141 5.25 -22.45 8.22
CA LEU A 141 5.80 -21.08 8.11
C LEU A 141 5.51 -20.16 9.30
N ARG A 142 5.11 -20.71 10.45
CA ARG A 142 4.69 -19.99 11.66
C ARG A 142 5.62 -18.84 12.06
N GLY A 143 6.91 -19.13 12.19
CA GLY A 143 7.91 -18.14 12.63
C GLY A 143 8.14 -17.03 11.60
N VAL A 144 8.14 -17.39 10.31
CA VAL A 144 8.32 -16.43 9.21
C VAL A 144 7.12 -15.50 9.13
N MET A 145 5.90 -16.07 9.12
CA MET A 145 4.67 -15.30 9.04
C MET A 145 4.53 -14.33 10.22
N ARG A 146 4.80 -14.80 11.44
CA ARG A 146 4.81 -13.95 12.64
C ARG A 146 5.75 -12.75 12.47
N ASN A 147 6.98 -12.98 12.00
CA ASN A 147 7.98 -11.93 11.88
C ASN A 147 7.62 -10.93 10.77
N LEU A 148 7.17 -11.40 9.60
CA LEU A 148 6.75 -10.54 8.48
C LEU A 148 5.54 -9.69 8.85
N VAL A 149 4.53 -10.28 9.50
CA VAL A 149 3.36 -9.54 9.99
C VAL A 149 3.76 -8.52 11.05
N TYR A 150 4.65 -8.86 11.97
CA TYR A 150 5.16 -7.92 12.97
C TYR A 150 5.87 -6.73 12.32
N GLN A 151 6.76 -6.98 11.35
CA GLN A 151 7.46 -5.93 10.62
C GLN A 151 6.49 -5.02 9.86
N LEU A 152 5.52 -5.61 9.15
CA LEU A 152 4.49 -4.84 8.44
C LEU A 152 3.66 -3.98 9.38
N LEU A 153 3.22 -4.55 10.51
CA LEU A 153 2.44 -3.81 11.50
C LEU A 153 3.25 -2.67 12.12
N ALA A 154 4.51 -2.91 12.48
CA ALA A 154 5.40 -1.89 13.03
C ALA A 154 5.66 -0.76 12.03
N GLU A 155 5.92 -1.09 10.76
CA GLU A 155 6.09 -0.10 9.68
C GLU A 155 4.82 0.74 9.49
N CYS A 156 3.65 0.10 9.46
CA CYS A 156 2.39 0.81 9.29
C CYS A 156 2.04 1.69 10.50
N ILE A 157 2.35 1.26 11.73
CA ILE A 157 2.18 2.08 12.93
C ILE A 157 3.11 3.31 12.86
N ASP A 158 4.38 3.13 12.48
CA ASP A 158 5.33 4.23 12.33
C ASP A 158 4.86 5.24 11.27
N LEU A 159 4.43 4.78 10.09
CA LEU A 159 3.85 5.62 9.04
C LEU A 159 2.61 6.38 9.51
N ARG A 160 1.78 5.77 10.36
CA ARG A 160 0.54 6.34 10.90
C ARG A 160 0.79 7.42 11.95
N LEU A 161 1.76 7.20 12.84
CA LEU A 161 2.00 8.03 14.01
C LEU A 161 2.92 9.22 13.75
N LYS A 162 3.88 9.09 12.82
CA LYS A 162 4.83 10.16 12.50
C LYS A 162 4.09 11.50 12.28
N PRO A 163 4.57 12.63 12.82
CA PRO A 163 3.99 13.94 12.54
C PRO A 163 4.03 14.19 11.04
N MET A 164 2.97 14.73 10.43
CA MET A 164 3.09 15.24 9.06
C MET A 164 4.02 16.46 9.10
N GLU A 165 5.32 16.23 8.90
CA GLU A 165 6.24 17.30 8.55
C GLU A 165 5.72 18.05 7.32
N GLN A 166 6.23 19.25 7.07
CA GLN A 166 5.87 20.09 5.92
C GLN A 166 6.19 19.46 4.55
N GLU A 167 6.49 18.17 4.48
CA GLU A 167 6.52 17.43 3.23
C GLU A 167 5.10 17.31 2.65
N LYS A 168 4.95 17.82 1.43
CA LYS A 168 3.71 17.88 0.64
C LYS A 168 3.22 16.49 0.17
N ARG A 169 3.48 15.41 0.91
CA ARG A 169 3.35 14.01 0.46
C ARG A 169 2.29 13.22 1.21
N ARG A 170 1.52 12.41 0.49
CA ARG A 170 0.57 11.43 1.06
C ARG A 170 1.37 10.19 1.40
N ARG A 171 1.40 9.82 2.68
CA ARG A 171 2.00 8.56 3.11
C ARG A 171 1.13 7.42 2.62
N PHE A 172 1.74 6.48 1.91
CA PHE A 172 1.07 5.29 1.46
C PHE A 172 1.97 4.06 1.63
N LYS A 173 1.35 2.88 1.68
CA LYS A 173 2.01 1.58 1.63
C LYS A 173 1.27 0.70 0.63
N ALA A 174 1.97 0.23 -0.40
CA ALA A 174 1.43 -0.78 -1.30
C ALA A 174 1.60 -2.17 -0.69
N LEU A 175 0.55 -2.99 -0.75
CA LEU A 175 0.53 -4.38 -0.32
C LEU A 175 -0.17 -5.23 -1.36
N ARG A 176 0.46 -6.34 -1.73
CA ARG A 176 -0.13 -7.39 -2.55
C ARG A 176 -0.90 -8.34 -1.65
N MET A 177 -2.12 -8.72 -2.02
CA MET A 177 -2.92 -9.76 -1.38
C MET A 177 -3.44 -10.70 -2.46
N GLY A 178 -2.72 -11.81 -2.63
CA GLY A 178 -2.86 -12.71 -3.76
C GLY A 178 -2.54 -12.05 -5.10
N ASP A 179 -3.44 -12.18 -6.07
CA ASP A 179 -3.27 -11.57 -7.40
C ASP A 179 -3.51 -10.05 -7.41
N GLN A 180 -4.03 -9.48 -6.32
CA GLN A 180 -4.46 -8.09 -6.28
C GLN A 180 -3.52 -7.18 -5.48
N MET A 181 -3.22 -6.00 -6.04
CA MET A 181 -2.52 -4.92 -5.35
C MET A 181 -3.48 -3.96 -4.65
N TYR A 182 -3.13 -3.56 -3.44
CA TYR A 182 -3.85 -2.60 -2.62
C TYR A 182 -2.91 -1.50 -2.10
N GLY A 183 -3.41 -0.28 -2.01
CA GLY A 183 -2.73 0.85 -1.36
C GLY A 183 -3.40 1.19 -0.03
N LEU A 184 -2.62 1.24 1.05
CA LEU A 184 -3.02 1.85 2.33
C LEU A 184 -2.58 3.31 2.31
N PHE A 185 -3.51 4.25 2.45
CA PHE A 185 -3.23 5.68 2.52
C PHE A 185 -3.40 6.17 3.95
N PHE A 186 -2.35 6.75 4.50
CA PHE A 186 -2.31 7.27 5.86
C PHE A 186 -2.69 8.75 5.84
N GLU A 187 -3.98 9.01 5.98
CA GLU A 187 -4.56 10.35 5.98
C GLU A 187 -4.58 10.93 7.40
N ARG A 188 -4.83 12.25 7.50
CA ARG A 188 -4.91 12.93 8.80
C ARG A 188 -5.94 12.31 9.74
N ARG A 189 -7.10 11.92 9.19
CA ARG A 189 -8.27 11.43 9.95
C ARG A 189 -8.39 9.90 10.02
N GLY A 190 -7.49 9.15 9.39
CA GLY A 190 -7.58 7.69 9.39
C GLY A 190 -6.77 7.04 8.28
N VAL A 191 -7.05 5.76 8.03
CA VAL A 191 -6.43 4.99 6.95
C VAL A 191 -7.50 4.57 5.95
N SER A 192 -7.26 4.87 4.67
CA SER A 192 -8.10 4.39 3.57
C SER A 192 -7.37 3.28 2.80
N VAL A 193 -8.14 2.35 2.23
CA VAL A 193 -7.63 1.23 1.43
C VAL A 193 -8.24 1.35 0.05
N GLN A 194 -7.40 1.29 -0.99
CA GLN A 194 -7.86 1.31 -2.38
C GLN A 194 -7.22 0.17 -3.15
N LYS A 195 -7.99 -0.44 -4.03
CA LYS A 195 -7.52 -1.43 -5.00
C LYS A 195 -6.76 -0.69 -6.11
N LEU A 196 -5.58 -1.20 -6.47
CA LEU A 196 -4.73 -0.63 -7.51
C LEU A 196 -4.79 -1.56 -8.73
N GLU A 197 -5.61 -1.22 -9.72
CA GLU A 197 -5.84 -2.09 -10.89
C GLU A 197 -4.85 -1.83 -12.03
N ASN A 198 -4.30 -0.62 -12.13
CA ASN A 198 -3.27 -0.24 -13.09
C ASN A 198 -2.32 0.82 -12.50
N SER A 199 -1.20 1.09 -13.20
CA SER A 199 -0.23 2.09 -12.78
C SER A 199 -0.84 3.49 -12.67
N VAL A 200 -1.78 3.81 -13.56
CA VAL A 200 -2.47 5.08 -13.58
C VAL A 200 -3.34 5.28 -12.33
N ASP A 201 -4.04 4.24 -11.87
CA ASP A 201 -4.77 4.23 -10.60
C ASP A 201 -3.84 4.40 -9.41
N PHE A 202 -2.65 3.79 -9.46
CA PHE A 202 -1.61 4.01 -8.47
C PHE A 202 -1.18 5.48 -8.42
N TYR A 203 -0.84 6.10 -9.55
CA TYR A 203 -0.54 7.53 -9.62
C TYR A 203 -1.67 8.42 -9.12
N ARG A 204 -2.90 8.13 -9.55
CA ARG A 204 -4.10 8.84 -9.12
C ARG A 204 -4.24 8.84 -7.60
N SER A 205 -3.82 7.75 -6.96
CA SER A 205 -3.96 7.55 -5.52
C SER A 205 -2.86 8.23 -4.69
N ILE A 206 -1.61 8.27 -5.17
CA ILE A 206 -0.45 8.85 -4.47
C ILE A 206 -0.28 10.36 -4.72
N SER A 207 -0.86 10.92 -5.79
CA SER A 207 -0.76 12.35 -6.09
C SER A 207 -1.44 13.21 -5.01
N THR A 208 -0.73 14.24 -4.54
CA THR A 208 -1.14 15.03 -3.35
C THR A 208 -2.07 16.21 -3.64
N ASN A 209 -2.33 16.53 -4.91
CA ASN A 209 -3.23 17.63 -5.30
C ASN A 209 -4.66 17.18 -5.62
N LYS A 210 -5.31 16.55 -4.63
CA LYS A 210 -6.77 16.75 -4.47
C LYS A 210 -6.99 17.76 -3.36
N LEU A 211 -6.74 19.04 -3.65
CA LEU A 211 -7.12 20.11 -2.74
C LEU A 211 -8.39 20.79 -3.22
N LYS A 212 -9.42 20.61 -2.38
CA LYS A 212 -10.59 21.47 -2.18
C LYS A 212 -11.75 21.25 -3.16
N GLY A 213 -12.56 20.25 -2.82
CA GLY A 213 -14.01 20.37 -2.93
C GLY A 213 -14.58 20.41 -4.35
N SER A 214 -14.52 19.29 -5.05
CA SER A 214 -15.65 18.86 -5.88
C SER A 214 -15.57 17.35 -6.07
N PRO A 215 -16.71 16.65 -6.13
CA PRO A 215 -16.73 15.31 -6.70
C PRO A 215 -16.17 15.45 -8.11
N LEU A 216 -15.23 14.60 -8.49
CA LEU A 216 -14.92 14.41 -9.90
C LEU A 216 -16.13 13.69 -10.54
N LEU A 217 -17.21 14.46 -10.78
CA LEU A 217 -17.69 14.58 -12.15
C LEU A 217 -16.40 14.70 -12.98
N MET A 218 -16.13 13.86 -13.98
CA MET A 218 -16.73 14.10 -15.30
C MET A 218 -16.98 15.62 -15.49
N LEU A 219 -15.99 16.45 -15.14
CA LEU A 219 -16.01 17.88 -15.35
C LEU A 219 -15.91 17.99 -16.85
N ASP A 220 -17.05 18.41 -17.39
CA ASP A 220 -17.37 18.73 -18.76
C ASP A 220 -16.21 18.61 -19.74
N ARG A 221 -16.47 17.81 -20.78
CA ARG A 221 -15.76 17.79 -22.07
C ARG A 221 -15.65 19.17 -22.76
N ASP A 222 -16.08 20.26 -22.12
CA ASP A 222 -16.29 21.59 -22.71
C ASP A 222 -15.46 22.72 -22.05
N GLN A 223 -14.44 22.41 -21.24
CA GLN A 223 -13.31 23.35 -21.06
C GLN A 223 -12.07 22.79 -21.72
N ASP A 224 -11.91 23.14 -23.00
CA ASP A 224 -10.76 22.85 -23.86
C ASP A 224 -9.44 23.25 -23.19
N TYR A 225 -8.82 22.32 -22.48
CA TYR A 225 -7.36 22.23 -22.42
C TYR A 225 -6.94 21.10 -23.34
N PRO A 226 -6.63 21.40 -24.61
CA PRO A 226 -6.20 20.38 -25.54
C PRO A 226 -4.91 19.75 -25.00
N LEU A 227 -4.83 18.43 -25.05
CA LEU A 227 -3.57 17.72 -24.87
C LEU A 227 -2.53 18.37 -25.80
N PRO A 228 -1.33 18.74 -25.32
CA PRO A 228 -0.32 19.31 -26.20
C PRO A 228 -0.08 18.34 -27.37
N ALA A 229 -0.17 18.82 -28.61
CA ALA A 229 -0.01 17.98 -29.81
C ALA A 229 1.34 17.23 -29.85
N VAL A 230 2.32 17.71 -29.09
CA VAL A 230 3.62 17.06 -28.88
C VAL A 230 3.51 15.74 -28.11
N VAL A 231 2.52 15.58 -27.22
CA VAL A 231 2.26 14.33 -26.48
C VAL A 231 1.67 13.29 -27.43
N ASP A 232 0.69 13.66 -28.26
CA ASP A 232 0.09 12.76 -29.25
C ASP A 232 1.10 12.27 -30.29
N SER A 233 2.00 13.15 -30.74
CA SER A 233 3.05 12.78 -31.70
C SER A 233 4.18 11.92 -31.10
N PHE A 234 4.30 11.88 -29.77
CA PHE A 234 5.30 11.07 -29.06
C PHE A 234 4.69 9.80 -28.40
N ALA A 235 3.37 9.66 -28.47
CA ALA A 235 2.64 8.52 -27.92
C ALA A 235 3.09 7.22 -28.58
N SER A 236 3.37 6.22 -27.76
CA SER A 236 3.87 4.91 -28.19
C SER A 236 3.03 3.81 -27.55
N GLU A 237 2.26 3.11 -28.38
CA GLU A 237 1.44 1.99 -27.93
C GLU A 237 2.30 0.89 -27.28
N GLY A 238 1.80 0.30 -26.18
CA GLY A 238 2.49 -0.72 -25.40
C GLY A 238 3.47 -0.18 -24.35
N LEU A 239 3.57 1.14 -24.18
CA LEU A 239 4.37 1.81 -23.16
C LEU A 239 3.48 2.64 -22.24
N VAL A 240 3.84 2.71 -20.96
CA VAL A 240 3.32 3.75 -20.08
C VAL A 240 4.28 4.93 -20.12
N GLN A 241 3.77 6.12 -20.46
CA GLN A 241 4.59 7.32 -20.67
C GLN A 241 4.09 8.47 -19.80
N PHE A 242 5.03 9.16 -19.16
CA PHE A 242 4.79 10.34 -18.33
C PHE A 242 5.40 11.55 -18.99
N PHE A 243 4.61 12.59 -19.19
CA PHE A 243 5.07 13.88 -19.71
C PHE A 243 4.87 14.95 -18.65
N PHE A 244 5.95 15.61 -18.26
CA PHE A 244 5.95 16.70 -17.32
C PHE A 244 6.00 18.04 -18.04
N GLU A 245 5.14 18.98 -17.67
CA GLU A 245 5.11 20.33 -18.21
C GLU A 245 5.24 21.33 -17.07
N ASP A 246 6.30 22.12 -17.05
CA ASP A 246 6.51 23.11 -15.98
C ASP A 246 5.58 24.31 -16.14
N THR A 247 5.03 24.77 -15.02
CA THR A 247 4.13 25.92 -14.93
C THR A 247 4.59 26.85 -13.81
N GLU A 248 4.12 28.10 -13.79
CA GLU A 248 4.47 29.06 -12.73
C GLU A 248 4.11 28.60 -11.30
N LYS A 249 3.14 27.67 -11.17
CA LYS A 249 2.59 27.21 -9.89
C LYS A 249 2.98 25.77 -9.51
N GLY A 250 3.84 25.13 -10.30
CA GLY A 250 4.17 23.71 -10.17
C GLY A 250 4.40 23.07 -11.55
N PHE A 251 3.89 21.87 -11.78
CA PHE A 251 3.94 21.26 -13.12
C PHE A 251 2.68 20.45 -13.43
N ASN A 252 2.35 20.29 -14.69
CA ASN A 252 1.33 19.36 -15.16
C ASN A 252 1.98 18.01 -15.48
N ILE A 253 1.19 16.95 -15.37
CA ILE A 253 1.58 15.58 -15.73
C ILE A 253 0.54 15.03 -16.70
N TYR A 254 0.99 14.61 -17.88
CA TYR A 254 0.19 13.86 -18.82
C TYR A 254 0.67 12.40 -18.78
N VAL A 255 -0.27 11.48 -18.55
CA VAL A 255 0.01 10.05 -18.43
C VAL A 255 -0.67 9.34 -19.57
N LEU A 256 0.12 8.66 -20.40
CA LEU A 256 -0.38 7.72 -21.40
C LEU A 256 -0.24 6.31 -20.84
N ASP A 257 -1.32 5.54 -20.88
CA ASP A 257 -1.25 4.11 -20.60
C ASP A 257 -0.85 3.31 -21.86
N GLU A 258 -0.74 1.98 -21.72
CA GLU A 258 -0.30 1.09 -22.80
C GLU A 258 -1.23 1.11 -24.03
N ALA A 259 -2.48 1.57 -23.88
CA ALA A 259 -3.45 1.75 -24.95
C ALA A 259 -3.54 3.21 -25.42
N ASN A 260 -2.56 4.05 -25.05
CA ASN A 260 -2.51 5.49 -25.28
C ASN A 260 -3.73 6.25 -24.75
N ARG A 261 -4.40 5.74 -23.70
CA ARG A 261 -5.43 6.51 -23.01
C ARG A 261 -4.75 7.56 -22.13
N VAL A 262 -5.23 8.79 -22.27
CA VAL A 262 -4.63 9.98 -21.67
C VAL A 262 -5.29 10.28 -20.32
N GLU A 263 -4.48 10.48 -19.29
CA GLU A 263 -4.89 11.13 -18.05
C GLU A 263 -4.06 12.38 -17.77
N VAL A 264 -4.71 13.44 -17.31
CA VAL A 264 -4.07 14.74 -17.10
C VAL A 264 -4.19 15.17 -15.64
N TYR A 265 -3.06 15.57 -15.07
CA TYR A 265 -2.95 16.08 -13.71
C TYR A 265 -2.36 17.50 -13.76
N HIS A 266 -3.08 18.48 -13.25
CA HIS A 266 -2.65 19.88 -13.30
C HIS A 266 -2.09 20.39 -11.98
N GLN A 267 -1.20 21.40 -12.09
CA GLN A 267 -0.70 22.19 -10.96
C GLN A 267 -0.12 21.33 -9.84
N PHE A 268 0.61 20.28 -10.18
CA PHE A 268 1.26 19.38 -9.23
C PHE A 268 2.36 20.12 -8.45
N ASN A 269 2.34 19.95 -7.12
CA ASN A 269 3.29 20.56 -6.19
C ASN A 269 4.12 19.45 -5.53
N GLY A 270 5.30 19.14 -6.08
CA GLY A 270 6.25 18.14 -5.57
C GLY A 270 7.55 18.11 -6.37
N GLU A 271 8.37 17.07 -6.17
CA GLU A 271 9.57 16.82 -6.99
C GLU A 271 9.29 15.69 -7.99
N LYS A 272 9.68 15.87 -9.25
CA LYS A 272 9.47 14.89 -10.31
C LYS A 272 10.27 13.61 -10.07
N ASP A 273 11.53 13.72 -9.63
CA ASP A 273 12.41 12.56 -9.38
C ASP A 273 11.86 11.56 -8.37
N GLU A 274 11.22 12.04 -7.31
CA GLU A 274 10.72 11.18 -6.25
C GLU A 274 9.36 10.55 -6.61
N MET A 275 8.57 11.21 -7.47
CA MET A 275 7.43 10.60 -8.16
C MET A 275 7.90 9.46 -9.08
N ILE A 276 8.96 9.69 -9.85
CA ILE A 276 9.59 8.68 -10.71
C ILE A 276 10.10 7.50 -9.88
N ALA A 277 10.78 7.76 -8.77
CA ALA A 277 11.29 6.73 -7.88
C ALA A 277 10.17 5.87 -7.27
N SER A 278 9.08 6.50 -6.81
CA SER A 278 7.92 5.80 -6.25
C SER A 278 7.29 4.85 -7.26
N VAL A 279 7.32 5.21 -8.54
CA VAL A 279 6.63 4.42 -9.57
C VAL A 279 7.54 3.35 -10.14
N ASN A 280 8.81 3.67 -10.35
CA ASN A 280 9.77 2.64 -10.67
C ASN A 280 9.78 1.57 -9.57
N SER A 281 9.70 1.96 -8.29
CA SER A 281 9.53 1.01 -7.18
C SER A 281 8.25 0.17 -7.31
N PHE A 282 7.11 0.77 -7.69
CA PHE A 282 5.86 0.04 -7.92
C PHE A 282 5.98 -0.96 -9.07
N TYR A 283 6.54 -0.56 -10.21
CA TYR A 283 6.74 -1.42 -11.37
C TYR A 283 7.75 -2.54 -11.11
N THR A 284 8.88 -2.24 -10.45
CA THR A 284 9.86 -3.28 -10.10
C THR A 284 9.27 -4.30 -9.12
N SER A 285 8.43 -3.86 -8.17
CA SER A 285 7.72 -4.78 -7.28
C SER A 285 6.74 -5.71 -8.00
N MET A 286 6.19 -5.28 -9.15
CA MET A 286 5.36 -6.12 -10.03
C MET A 286 6.21 -7.07 -10.90
N LEU A 287 7.40 -6.63 -11.32
CA LEU A 287 8.28 -7.38 -12.25
C LEU A 287 9.08 -8.52 -11.60
N ASP A 288 9.46 -8.38 -10.33
CA ASP A 288 10.22 -9.42 -9.61
C ASP A 288 9.45 -10.76 -9.48
N ASP A 289 8.13 -10.73 -9.66
CA ASP A 289 7.27 -11.93 -9.66
C ASP A 289 6.97 -12.46 -11.07
N SER A 290 6.91 -11.62 -12.10
CA SER A 290 6.68 -12.08 -13.49
C SER A 290 7.89 -12.83 -14.06
N ASN A 291 9.10 -12.50 -13.61
CA ASN A 291 10.33 -13.21 -13.97
C ASN A 291 10.45 -14.61 -13.34
N LYS A 292 9.64 -14.95 -12.33
CA LYS A 292 9.64 -16.27 -11.67
C LYS A 292 8.59 -17.24 -12.24
N LEU A 293 7.62 -16.74 -13.01
CA LEU A 293 6.52 -17.52 -13.58
C LEU A 293 6.55 -17.40 -15.09
N GLY A 294 7.14 -18.39 -15.75
CA GLY A 294 7.12 -18.48 -17.21
C GLY A 294 5.70 -18.65 -17.74
N ALA A 295 5.03 -17.56 -18.11
CA ALA A 295 4.28 -17.41 -19.37
C ALA A 295 3.47 -16.10 -19.45
N LYS A 296 3.67 -15.41 -20.58
CA LYS A 296 2.73 -14.54 -21.32
C LYS A 296 2.37 -13.16 -20.74
N SER A 297 3.40 -12.37 -20.47
CA SER A 297 3.57 -11.00 -21.00
C SER A 297 4.60 -10.32 -20.11
N ILE A 298 5.89 -10.51 -20.43
CA ILE A 298 6.90 -9.70 -19.78
C ILE A 298 6.81 -8.33 -20.47
N ASN A 299 6.01 -7.42 -19.92
CA ASN A 299 6.13 -6.01 -20.29
C ASN A 299 7.45 -5.54 -19.68
N PHE A 300 8.56 -5.74 -20.41
CA PHE A 300 9.89 -5.17 -20.12
C PHE A 300 9.91 -3.64 -20.21
N ASN A 301 8.74 -3.03 -20.34
CA ASN A 301 8.53 -1.63 -20.59
C ASN A 301 8.33 -0.93 -19.25
N LEU A 302 9.44 -0.65 -18.57
CA LEU A 302 9.43 0.33 -17.49
C LEU A 302 8.79 1.63 -17.99
N PRO A 303 8.05 2.35 -17.12
CA PRO A 303 7.52 3.66 -17.48
C PRO A 303 8.60 4.57 -18.05
N GLN A 304 8.26 5.29 -19.10
CA GLN A 304 9.14 6.26 -19.70
C GLN A 304 8.74 7.66 -19.27
N TYR A 305 9.74 8.49 -19.00
CA TYR A 305 9.55 9.81 -18.43
C TYR A 305 10.10 10.87 -19.37
N TYR A 306 9.29 11.89 -19.60
CA TYR A 306 9.49 12.92 -20.60
C TYR A 306 9.19 14.29 -20.01
N GLN A 307 9.87 15.31 -20.52
CA GLN A 307 9.65 16.70 -20.20
C GLN A 307 9.19 17.44 -21.46
N ILE A 308 8.12 18.21 -21.33
CA ILE A 308 7.65 19.16 -22.34
C ILE A 308 8.39 20.47 -22.12
N ILE A 309 9.00 20.99 -23.20
CA ILE A 309 9.73 22.26 -23.21
C ILE A 309 9.01 23.24 -24.12
N HIS A 310 8.68 24.41 -23.57
CA HIS A 310 8.15 25.55 -24.32
C HIS A 310 9.28 26.59 -24.51
N PRO A 311 9.99 26.58 -25.65
CA PRO A 311 10.99 27.60 -25.93
C PRO A 311 10.34 28.97 -26.18
N GLU A 312 11.07 30.07 -25.89
CA GLU A 312 10.61 31.44 -26.18
C GLU A 312 10.42 31.70 -27.69
N GLU A 313 11.20 31.00 -28.53
CA GLU A 313 11.04 30.97 -29.99
C GLU A 313 11.02 29.53 -30.52
N GLY A 314 9.96 29.18 -31.25
CA GLY A 314 9.80 27.91 -31.96
C GLY A 314 8.70 27.00 -31.40
N GLU A 315 8.57 25.81 -31.99
CA GLU A 315 7.55 24.82 -31.59
C GLU A 315 7.95 24.07 -30.30
N THR A 316 6.94 23.77 -29.48
CA THR A 316 7.04 22.91 -28.29
C THR A 316 7.59 21.54 -28.65
N TYR A 317 8.52 21.02 -27.86
CA TYR A 317 9.11 19.70 -28.07
C TYR A 317 9.24 18.91 -26.78
N VAL A 318 9.36 17.58 -26.92
CA VAL A 318 9.52 16.64 -25.82
C VAL A 318 10.96 16.14 -25.76
N VAL A 319 11.48 16.01 -24.54
CA VAL A 319 12.80 15.44 -24.25
C VAL A 319 12.70 14.39 -23.15
N PRO A 320 13.53 13.33 -23.16
CA PRO A 320 13.59 12.41 -22.04
C PRO A 320 13.92 13.16 -20.74
N TYR A 321 13.17 12.86 -19.67
CA TYR A 321 13.39 13.48 -18.38
C TYR A 321 14.75 13.03 -17.80
N ARG A 322 15.57 13.99 -17.35
CA ARG A 322 16.85 13.76 -16.69
C ARG A 322 16.98 14.73 -15.52
N ASN A 323 17.49 14.24 -14.39
CA ASN A 323 17.64 15.00 -13.14
C ASN A 323 18.67 16.14 -13.24
N ASP A 324 19.64 16.04 -14.17
CA ASP A 324 20.67 17.06 -14.32
C ASP A 324 20.14 18.35 -14.94
N SER A 325 20.54 19.47 -14.34
CA SER A 325 20.31 20.86 -14.73
C SER A 325 20.99 21.24 -16.06
N ALA A 326 20.87 20.40 -17.09
CA ALA A 326 21.42 20.61 -18.40
C ALA A 326 20.38 21.31 -19.29
N VAL A 327 20.83 22.35 -20.02
CA VAL A 327 20.04 23.03 -21.04
C VAL A 327 19.55 21.99 -22.05
N TYR A 328 18.21 21.83 -22.14
CA TYR A 328 17.58 20.88 -23.04
C TYR A 328 17.84 21.26 -24.49
N SER A 329 18.83 20.62 -25.10
CA SER A 329 19.08 20.72 -26.54
C SER A 329 17.96 19.98 -27.28
N LYS A 330 17.38 20.58 -28.33
CA LYS A 330 16.41 19.88 -29.20
C LYS A 330 17.01 18.55 -29.65
N PRO A 331 16.37 17.39 -29.38
CA PRO A 331 16.79 16.14 -29.97
C PRO A 331 16.54 16.26 -31.48
N SER A 332 17.61 16.12 -32.27
CA SER A 332 17.51 15.99 -33.72
C SER A 332 16.61 14.80 -34.03
N GLN A 333 15.54 15.05 -34.80
CA GLN A 333 14.61 14.03 -35.26
C GLN A 333 15.40 12.82 -35.81
N VAL A 334 15.30 11.69 -35.10
CA VAL A 334 15.76 10.43 -35.64
C VAL A 334 14.71 10.01 -36.66
N VAL A 335 15.03 10.23 -37.93
CA VAL A 335 14.29 9.71 -39.07
C VAL A 335 14.43 8.20 -39.03
N ASN A 336 13.43 7.49 -38.53
CA ASN A 336 13.31 6.05 -38.73
C ASN A 336 12.53 5.81 -40.02
N ALA A 337 13.20 5.14 -40.95
CA ALA A 337 12.68 4.63 -42.21
C ALA A 337 11.76 3.41 -42.02
#